data_AF-A0A7X2D5L2-F1
#
_entry.id   AF-A0A7X2D5L2-F1
#
_cell.length_a   1.000
_cell.length_b   1.000
_cell.length_c   1.000
_cell.angle_alpha   90.00
_cell.angle_beta   90.00
_cell.angle_gamma   90.00
#
_symmetry.space_group_name_H-M   'P 1'
#
loop_
_entity.id
_entity.type
_entity.pdbx_description
1 polymer ?
#
loop_
_entity_poly.entity_id
_entity_poly.type
_entity_poly.pdbx_seq_one_letter_code
_entity_poly.pdbx_strand_id
1 'polypeptide(L)'
;KQFTSMHKMQVIQPEVKAVQTKFKGDPKQMQIEMMKIYKKHKVNPMSGCFPLIIQMPIIFVLYRALLNFNFSENPSFLWIKNLGQPNIPLLLALGVTMFLQQRITQKTQIQSAGQQQGMAKMMQFFPIFIIVMLWSLPSGVMLYWFTSTLFSIFQQFLIRRRMSPSQPAKNVK
;
A
#
# COMPACT_ATOMS: atom_id res chain seq x y z
N LYS A 1 -13.91 -8.72 1.63
CA LYS A 1 -14.56 -7.40 1.88
C LYS A 1 -13.71 -6.24 1.36
N GLN A 2 -12.50 -6.00 1.87
CA GLN A 2 -11.65 -4.87 1.43
C GLN A 2 -11.29 -4.92 -0.07
N PHE A 3 -10.89 -6.08 -0.58
CA PHE A 3 -10.62 -6.28 -2.00
C PHE A 3 -11.86 -6.12 -2.89
N THR A 4 -13.03 -6.50 -2.40
CA THR A 4 -14.31 -6.30 -3.09
C THR A 4 -14.66 -4.81 -3.20
N SER A 5 -14.42 -4.04 -2.14
CA SER A 5 -14.59 -2.58 -2.14
C SER A 5 -13.61 -1.92 -3.12
N MET A 6 -12.35 -2.38 -3.17
CA MET A 6 -11.39 -1.92 -4.18
C MET A 6 -11.85 -2.30 -5.59
N HIS A 7 -12.31 -3.52 -5.84
CA HIS A 7 -12.77 -3.93 -7.17
C HIS A 7 -13.93 -3.06 -7.69
N LYS A 8 -14.94 -2.77 -6.85
CA LYS A 8 -16.05 -1.86 -7.22
C LYS A 8 -15.56 -0.45 -7.57
N MET A 9 -14.53 0.02 -6.86
CA MET A 9 -13.92 1.31 -7.13
C MET A 9 -13.14 1.33 -8.47
N GLN A 10 -12.63 0.18 -8.90
CA GLN A 10 -11.97 -0.02 -10.20
C GLN A 10 -12.97 0.09 -11.37
N VAL A 11 -14.17 -0.48 -11.19
CA VAL A 11 -15.25 -0.46 -12.20
C VAL A 11 -15.76 0.95 -12.48
N ILE A 12 -15.80 1.82 -11.47
CA ILE A 12 -16.30 3.21 -11.62
C ILE A 12 -15.22 4.21 -12.05
N GLN A 13 -13.96 3.77 -12.15
CA GLN A 13 -12.83 4.60 -12.57
C GLN A 13 -13.03 5.35 -13.92
N PRO A 14 -13.65 4.77 -14.98
CA PRO A 14 -13.93 5.51 -16.20
C PRO A 14 -14.91 6.68 -16.01
N GLU A 15 -16.00 6.50 -15.26
CA GLU A 15 -16.97 7.57 -14.95
C GLU A 15 -16.30 8.71 -14.18
N VAL A 16 -15.47 8.33 -13.21
CA VAL A 16 -14.64 9.22 -12.42
C VAL A 16 -13.67 10.04 -13.31
N LYS A 17 -12.98 9.42 -14.27
CA LYS A 17 -12.08 10.11 -15.21
C LYS A 17 -12.83 11.06 -16.15
N ALA A 18 -14.05 10.70 -16.55
CA ALA A 18 -14.91 11.57 -17.34
C ALA A 18 -15.29 12.84 -16.57
N VAL A 19 -15.68 12.73 -15.31
CA VAL A 19 -15.94 13.89 -14.43
C VAL A 19 -14.69 14.75 -14.24
N GLN A 20 -13.53 14.15 -13.98
CA GLN A 20 -12.28 14.90 -13.86
C GLN A 20 -11.95 15.69 -15.13
N THR A 21 -12.18 15.09 -16.30
CA THR A 21 -11.90 15.76 -17.59
C THR A 21 -12.89 16.89 -17.85
N LYS A 22 -14.16 16.71 -17.46
CA LYS A 22 -15.21 17.72 -17.60
C LYS A 22 -15.03 18.92 -16.68
N PHE A 23 -14.54 18.71 -15.45
CA PHE A 23 -14.42 19.75 -14.42
C PHE A 23 -12.97 20.12 -14.06
N LYS A 24 -12.01 19.98 -15.00
CA LYS A 24 -10.59 20.33 -14.76
C LYS A 24 -10.38 21.76 -14.25
N GLY A 25 -11.25 22.69 -14.64
CA GLY A 25 -11.19 24.10 -14.22
C GLY A 25 -11.95 24.43 -12.93
N ASP A 26 -12.75 23.49 -12.39
CA ASP A 26 -13.54 23.71 -11.17
C ASP A 26 -13.34 22.56 -10.16
N PRO A 27 -12.35 22.69 -9.26
CA PRO A 27 -12.05 21.65 -8.28
C PRO A 27 -13.19 21.42 -7.28
N LYS A 28 -14.03 22.43 -7.02
CA LYS A 28 -15.17 22.31 -6.08
C LYS A 28 -16.28 21.48 -6.70
N GLN A 29 -16.69 21.80 -7.93
CA GLN A 29 -17.70 20.98 -8.62
C GLN A 29 -17.22 19.56 -8.89
N MET A 30 -15.93 19.41 -9.26
CA MET A 30 -15.32 18.10 -9.41
C MET A 30 -15.56 17.26 -8.14
N GLN A 31 -15.17 17.76 -6.96
CA GLN A 31 -15.32 17.02 -5.69
C GLN A 31 -16.78 16.64 -5.37
N ILE A 32 -17.74 17.50 -5.69
CA ILE A 32 -19.17 17.25 -5.47
C ILE A 32 -19.67 16.11 -6.36
N GLU A 33 -19.39 16.15 -7.66
CA GLU A 33 -19.79 15.13 -8.62
C GLU A 33 -19.11 13.78 -8.36
N MET A 34 -17.83 13.81 -7.98
CA MET A 34 -17.08 12.66 -7.51
C MET A 34 -17.80 11.96 -6.33
N MET A 35 -18.24 12.74 -5.33
CA MET A 35 -18.97 12.20 -4.18
C MET A 35 -20.35 11.65 -4.54
N LYS A 36 -21.05 12.26 -5.50
CA LYS A 36 -22.33 11.74 -6.01
C LYS A 36 -22.14 10.36 -6.67
N ILE A 37 -21.10 10.18 -7.47
CA ILE A 37 -20.77 8.88 -8.09
C ILE A 37 -20.49 7.83 -7.02
N TYR A 38 -19.65 8.14 -6.02
CA TYR A 38 -19.34 7.21 -4.93
C TYR A 38 -20.59 6.79 -4.14
N LYS A 39 -21.50 7.74 -3.87
CA LYS A 39 -22.80 7.45 -3.23
C LYS A 39 -23.71 6.60 -4.11
N LYS A 40 -23.82 6.92 -5.41
CA LYS A 40 -24.66 6.19 -6.38
C LYS A 40 -24.26 4.72 -6.47
N HIS A 41 -22.96 4.45 -6.51
CA HIS A 41 -22.42 3.08 -6.59
C HIS A 41 -22.19 2.42 -5.22
N LYS A 42 -22.58 3.09 -4.12
CA LYS A 42 -22.40 2.64 -2.71
C LYS A 42 -20.97 2.18 -2.42
N VAL A 43 -19.97 2.90 -2.93
CA VAL A 43 -18.55 2.60 -2.73
C VAL A 43 -17.97 3.61 -1.75
N ASN A 44 -17.25 3.13 -0.72
CA ASN A 44 -16.60 3.99 0.26
C ASN A 44 -15.09 4.17 -0.07
N PRO A 45 -14.61 5.38 -0.40
CA PRO A 45 -13.20 5.64 -0.69
C PRO A 45 -12.25 5.38 0.48
N MET A 46 -12.77 5.42 1.72
CA MET A 46 -11.98 5.17 2.94
C MET A 46 -11.72 3.68 3.20
N SER A 47 -12.34 2.77 2.43
CA SER A 47 -12.07 1.33 2.59
C SER A 47 -10.62 0.94 2.24
N GLY A 48 -9.87 1.82 1.58
CA GLY A 48 -8.47 1.61 1.20
C GLY A 48 -7.45 1.87 2.32
N CYS A 49 -7.77 2.69 3.32
CA CYS A 49 -6.83 3.04 4.41
C CYS A 49 -6.90 2.11 5.63
N PHE A 50 -7.86 1.18 5.65
CA PHE A 50 -8.06 0.21 6.72
C PHE A 50 -6.80 -0.62 7.09
N PRO A 51 -5.95 -1.06 6.15
CA PRO A 51 -4.71 -1.78 6.48
C PRO A 51 -3.74 -0.97 7.32
N LEU A 52 -3.68 0.35 7.11
CA LEU A 52 -2.73 1.21 7.83
C LEU A 52 -3.10 1.30 9.32
N ILE A 53 -4.40 1.35 9.63
CA ILE A 53 -4.88 1.43 11.01
C ILE A 53 -4.51 0.16 11.79
N ILE A 54 -4.65 -1.01 11.14
CA ILE A 54 -4.30 -2.30 11.75
C ILE A 54 -2.78 -2.49 11.83
N GLN A 55 -2.01 -1.91 10.91
CA GLN A 55 -0.55 -2.08 10.85
C GLN A 55 0.18 -1.32 11.97
N MET A 56 -0.30 -0.14 12.35
CA MET A 56 0.41 0.74 13.30
C MET A 56 0.66 0.10 14.68
N PRO A 57 -0.29 -0.61 15.32
CA PRO A 57 -0.05 -1.29 16.60
C PRO A 57 1.04 -2.36 16.54
N ILE A 58 1.09 -3.13 15.44
CA ILE A 58 2.03 -4.26 15.31
C ILE A 58 3.47 -3.76 15.25
N ILE A 59 3.72 -2.68 14.51
CA ILE A 59 5.04 -2.05 14.42
C ILE A 59 5.48 -1.52 15.79
N PHE A 60 4.57 -0.88 16.54
CA PHE A 60 4.89 -0.33 17.85
C PHE A 60 5.31 -1.41 18.86
N VAL A 61 4.56 -2.51 18.91
CA VAL A 61 4.88 -3.65 19.81
C VAL A 61 6.22 -4.27 19.44
N LEU A 62 6.46 -4.52 18.15
CA LEU A 62 7.71 -5.09 17.68
C LEU A 62 8.91 -4.19 17.97
N TYR A 63 8.78 -2.89 17.72
CA TYR A 63 9.84 -1.92 17.99
C TYR A 63 10.19 -1.87 19.49
N ARG A 64 9.16 -1.82 20.36
CA ARG A 64 9.36 -1.88 21.82
C ARG A 64 10.00 -3.19 22.26
N ALA A 65 9.59 -4.31 21.69
CA ALA A 65 10.16 -5.62 22.00
C ALA A 65 11.64 -5.69 21.62
N LEU A 66 12.02 -5.23 20.42
CA LEU A 66 13.42 -5.27 19.97
C LEU A 66 14.33 -4.31 20.75
N LEU A 67 13.85 -3.14 21.18
CA LEU A 67 14.66 -2.23 21.99
C LEU A 67 14.92 -2.74 23.40
N ASN A 68 13.96 -3.47 23.97
CA ASN A 68 14.07 -4.02 25.33
C ASN A 68 14.75 -5.40 25.37
N PHE A 69 15.00 -6.01 24.21
CA PHE A 69 15.66 -7.31 24.14
C PHE A 69 17.18 -7.12 24.19
N ASN A 70 17.83 -7.64 25.23
CA ASN A 70 19.28 -7.68 25.29
C ASN A 70 19.79 -8.77 24.34
N PHE A 71 20.36 -8.35 23.20
CA PHE A 71 20.99 -9.23 22.23
C PHE A 71 22.36 -9.72 22.75
N SER A 72 22.37 -10.46 23.87
CA SER A 72 23.61 -10.95 24.49
C SER A 72 24.39 -11.95 23.62
N GLU A 73 23.76 -12.60 22.64
CA GLU A 73 24.37 -13.72 21.89
C GLU A 73 24.50 -13.52 20.38
N ASN A 74 24.48 -12.28 19.86
CA ASN A 74 24.60 -12.02 18.41
C ASN A 74 23.68 -12.93 17.55
N PRO A 75 22.35 -12.88 17.75
CA PRO A 75 21.47 -13.83 17.09
C PRO A 75 21.54 -13.64 15.57
N SER A 76 21.80 -14.74 14.88
CA SER A 76 21.89 -14.83 13.42
C SER A 76 20.65 -15.52 12.85
N PHE A 77 20.26 -15.15 11.63
CA PHE A 77 19.11 -15.75 10.95
C PHE A 77 19.37 -15.84 9.46
N LEU A 78 19.30 -17.07 8.90
CA LEU A 78 19.65 -17.37 7.51
C LEU A 78 21.04 -16.84 7.13
N TRP A 79 21.12 -15.79 6.31
CA TRP A 79 22.36 -15.14 5.87
C TRP A 79 22.73 -13.89 6.70
N ILE A 80 21.91 -13.52 7.69
CA ILE A 80 22.11 -12.34 8.53
C ILE A 80 22.91 -12.76 9.76
N LYS A 81 24.15 -12.28 9.84
CA LYS A 81 25.08 -12.63 10.91
C LYS A 81 24.75 -12.00 12.26
N ASN A 82 24.02 -10.89 12.28
CA ASN A 82 23.64 -10.20 13.50
C ASN A 82 22.33 -9.43 13.31
N LEU A 83 21.27 -9.86 13.98
CA LEU A 83 19.93 -9.24 13.96
C LEU A 83 19.89 -7.87 14.67
N GLY A 84 20.83 -7.61 15.58
CA GLY A 84 20.95 -6.35 16.32
C GLY A 84 21.67 -5.24 15.54
N GLN A 85 22.37 -5.58 14.46
CA GLN A 85 23.12 -4.61 13.64
C GLN A 85 22.43 -4.35 12.29
N PRO A 86 22.67 -3.17 11.68
CA PRO A 86 22.20 -2.89 10.32
C PRO A 86 22.76 -3.88 9.30
N ASN A 87 21.95 -4.29 8.33
CA ASN A 87 22.36 -5.23 7.27
C ASN A 87 22.03 -4.64 5.89
N ILE A 88 23.07 -4.15 5.19
CA ILE A 88 22.92 -3.49 3.88
C ILE A 88 22.34 -4.42 2.80
N PRO A 89 22.78 -5.69 2.66
CA PRO A 89 22.15 -6.62 1.72
C PRO A 89 20.63 -6.79 1.93
N LEU A 90 20.20 -6.92 3.18
CA LEU A 90 18.78 -7.02 3.53
C LEU A 90 18.02 -5.72 3.22
N LEU A 91 18.63 -4.56 3.48
CA LEU A 91 18.04 -3.26 3.16
C LEU A 91 17.81 -3.08 1.65
N LEU A 92 18.76 -3.50 0.82
CA LEU A 92 18.61 -3.48 -0.65
C LEU A 92 17.50 -4.43 -1.10
N ALA A 93 17.46 -5.66 -0.56
CA ALA A 93 16.41 -6.62 -0.87
C ALA A 93 15.02 -6.11 -0.45
N LEU A 94 14.92 -5.45 0.70
CA LEU A 94 13.71 -4.77 1.17
C LEU A 94 13.30 -3.66 0.19
N GLY A 95 14.23 -2.82 -0.24
CA GLY A 95 13.96 -1.73 -1.17
C GLY A 95 13.43 -2.22 -2.52
N VAL A 96 14.04 -3.26 -3.09
CA VAL A 96 13.56 -3.92 -4.31
C VAL A 96 12.16 -4.50 -4.09
N THR A 97 11.94 -5.17 -2.96
CA THR A 97 10.66 -5.82 -2.64
C THR A 97 9.54 -4.79 -2.46
N MET A 98 9.81 -3.68 -1.78
CA MET A 98 8.87 -2.57 -1.63
C MET A 98 8.57 -1.90 -2.97
N PHE A 99 9.57 -1.72 -3.83
CA PHE A 99 9.37 -1.19 -5.17
C PHE A 99 8.46 -2.10 -6.01
N LEU A 100 8.69 -3.42 -5.97
CA LEU A 100 7.83 -4.42 -6.59
C LEU A 100 6.41 -4.38 -6.02
N GLN A 101 6.26 -4.37 -4.69
CA GLN A 101 4.97 -4.26 -4.01
C GLN A 101 4.23 -3.01 -4.44
N GLN A 102 4.93 -1.87 -4.55
CA GLN A 102 4.36 -0.61 -4.96
C GLN A 102 3.93 -0.63 -6.43
N ARG A 103 4.72 -1.23 -7.33
CA ARG A 103 4.33 -1.39 -8.74
C ARG A 103 3.11 -2.28 -8.91
N ILE A 104 3.01 -3.35 -8.11
CA ILE A 104 1.85 -4.24 -8.09
C ILE A 104 0.64 -3.48 -7.53
N THR A 105 0.81 -2.83 -6.38
CA THR A 105 -0.28 -2.18 -5.64
C THR A 105 -0.77 -0.90 -6.31
N GLN A 106 0.07 -0.09 -6.97
CA GLN A 106 -0.39 1.10 -7.70
C GLN A 106 -1.32 0.77 -8.87
N LYS A 107 -1.22 -0.43 -9.46
CA LYS A 107 -2.19 -0.89 -10.45
C LYS A 107 -3.57 -1.25 -9.86
N THR A 108 -3.68 -1.36 -8.55
CA THR A 108 -4.88 -1.91 -7.87
C THR A 108 -5.44 -1.00 -6.79
N GLN A 109 -4.62 -0.15 -6.21
CA GLN A 109 -5.02 0.92 -5.33
C GLN A 109 -5.62 2.00 -6.21
N ILE A 110 -6.95 1.96 -6.31
CA ILE A 110 -7.68 3.04 -6.95
C ILE A 110 -7.48 4.26 -6.07
N GLN A 111 -6.70 5.18 -6.61
CA GLN A 111 -6.67 6.54 -6.13
C GLN A 111 -8.11 7.02 -6.11
N SER A 112 -8.60 7.30 -4.91
CA SER A 112 -9.80 8.06 -4.66
C SER A 112 -9.65 9.33 -5.47
N ALA A 113 -10.19 9.31 -6.67
CA ALA A 113 -10.11 10.41 -7.59
C ALA A 113 -10.83 11.57 -6.91
N GLY A 114 -10.13 12.70 -6.86
CA GLY A 114 -10.40 13.80 -5.93
C GLY A 114 -9.13 14.18 -5.16
N GLN A 115 -8.31 13.20 -4.77
CA GLN A 115 -7.01 13.46 -4.13
C GLN A 115 -5.91 13.48 -5.21
N GLN A 116 -5.56 14.71 -5.58
CA GLN A 116 -4.56 15.18 -6.54
C GLN A 116 -3.37 14.24 -6.82
N GLN A 117 -2.86 14.32 -8.06
CA GLN A 117 -1.55 13.78 -8.49
C GLN A 117 -0.39 14.05 -7.50
N GLY A 118 -0.50 15.07 -6.64
CA GLY A 118 0.44 15.33 -5.54
C GLY A 118 0.54 14.17 -4.53
N MET A 119 -0.57 13.58 -4.09
CA MET A 119 -0.55 12.44 -3.16
C MET A 119 -0.01 11.17 -3.84
N ALA A 120 -0.32 10.97 -5.12
CA ALA A 120 0.21 9.87 -5.93
C ALA A 120 1.74 9.93 -6.05
N LYS A 121 2.27 11.13 -6.31
CA LYS A 121 3.72 11.37 -6.37
C LYS A 121 4.36 11.16 -4.99
N MET A 122 3.72 11.62 -3.91
CA MET A 122 4.21 11.39 -2.54
C MET A 122 4.30 9.90 -2.20
N MET A 123 3.29 9.10 -2.56
CA MET A 123 3.33 7.64 -2.37
C MET A 123 4.42 6.96 -3.21
N GLN A 124 4.92 7.60 -4.26
CA GLN A 124 6.02 7.06 -5.07
C GLN A 124 7.39 7.24 -4.43
N PHE A 125 7.56 8.29 -3.64
CA PHE A 125 8.78 8.54 -2.88
C PHE A 125 8.76 7.93 -1.47
N PHE A 126 7.59 7.53 -0.97
CA PHE A 126 7.43 6.93 0.36
C PHE A 126 8.36 5.74 0.66
N PRO A 127 8.57 4.76 -0.23
CA PRO A 127 9.49 3.65 0.08
C PRO A 127 10.95 4.10 0.14
N ILE A 128 11.35 5.12 -0.64
CA ILE A 128 12.70 5.68 -0.58
C ILE A 128 12.94 6.31 0.79
N PHE A 129 11.96 7.06 1.29
CA PHE A 129 11.99 7.62 2.65
C PHE A 129 12.16 6.52 3.73
N ILE A 130 11.40 5.43 3.61
CA ILE A 130 11.51 4.29 4.53
C ILE A 130 12.89 3.63 4.48
N ILE A 131 13.49 3.46 3.30
CA ILE A 131 14.84 2.89 3.15
C ILE A 131 15.89 3.75 3.85
N VAL A 132 15.84 5.07 3.68
CA VAL A 132 16.77 6.00 4.36
C VAL A 132 16.59 5.94 5.87
N MET A 133 15.34 5.91 6.35
CA MET A 133 15.02 5.79 7.77
C MET A 133 15.52 4.48 8.39
N LEU A 134 15.43 3.37 7.64
CA LEU A 134 15.85 2.06 8.11
C LEU A 134 17.36 1.85 8.09
N TRP A 135 18.13 2.65 7.36
CA TRP A 135 19.57 2.41 7.16
C TRP A 135 20.36 2.26 8.47
N SER A 136 19.97 2.97 9.53
CA SER A 136 20.62 2.88 10.86
C SER A 136 19.95 1.90 11.83
N LEU A 137 18.84 1.27 11.46
CA LEU A 137 18.07 0.42 12.36
C LEU A 137 18.60 -1.03 12.40
N PRO A 138 18.35 -1.78 13.49
CA PRO A 138 18.69 -3.19 13.58
C PRO A 138 18.04 -4.02 12.46
N SER A 139 18.79 -4.98 11.90
CA SER A 139 18.30 -5.82 10.81
C SER A 139 17.11 -6.71 11.19
N GLY A 140 16.84 -6.94 12.49
CA GLY A 140 15.60 -7.59 12.94
C GLY A 140 14.33 -6.82 12.54
N VAL A 141 14.34 -5.49 12.63
CA VAL A 141 13.21 -4.64 12.17
C VAL A 141 13.06 -4.73 10.65
N MET A 142 14.19 -4.67 9.93
CA MET A 142 14.22 -4.80 8.47
C MET A 142 13.67 -6.16 8.03
N LEU A 143 14.05 -7.23 8.73
CA LEU A 143 13.64 -8.60 8.43
C LEU A 143 12.13 -8.77 8.61
N TYR A 144 11.57 -8.26 9.71
CA TYR A 144 10.13 -8.23 9.90
C TYR A 144 9.41 -7.52 8.75
N TRP A 145 9.92 -6.36 8.33
CA TRP A 145 9.28 -5.62 7.25
C TRP A 145 9.39 -6.36 5.92
N PHE A 146 10.51 -7.01 5.67
CA PHE A 146 10.76 -7.83 4.49
C PHE A 146 9.81 -9.02 4.42
N THR A 147 9.72 -9.81 5.49
CA THR A 147 8.83 -10.98 5.57
C THR A 147 7.36 -10.59 5.51
N SER A 148 6.95 -9.52 6.21
CA SER A 148 5.58 -8.99 6.16
C SER A 148 5.21 -8.51 4.74
N THR A 149 6.15 -7.90 4.03
CA THR A 149 5.93 -7.45 2.65
C THR A 149 5.83 -8.64 1.70
N LEU A 150 6.68 -9.64 1.84
CA LEU A 150 6.61 -10.89 1.08
C LEU A 150 5.26 -11.59 1.28
N PHE A 151 4.81 -11.72 2.52
CA PHE A 151 3.51 -12.28 2.84
C PHE A 151 2.37 -11.46 2.22
N SER A 152 2.46 -10.13 2.30
CA SER A 152 1.47 -9.22 1.69
C SER A 152 1.40 -9.38 0.17
N ILE A 153 2.54 -9.47 -0.52
CA ILE A 153 2.60 -9.72 -1.97
C ILE A 153 2.00 -11.08 -2.28
N PHE A 154 2.35 -12.12 -1.52
CA PHE A 154 1.82 -13.47 -1.69
C PHE A 154 0.30 -13.51 -1.52
N GLN A 155 -0.23 -12.92 -0.45
CA GLN A 155 -1.66 -12.77 -0.22
C GLN A 155 -2.34 -12.00 -1.35
N GLN A 156 -1.74 -10.89 -1.80
CA GLN A 156 -2.28 -10.07 -2.88
C GLN A 156 -2.27 -10.83 -4.21
N PHE A 157 -1.27 -11.67 -4.46
CA PHE A 157 -1.18 -12.52 -5.63
C PHE A 157 -2.27 -13.60 -5.63
N LEU A 158 -2.47 -14.30 -4.51
CA LEU A 158 -3.55 -15.28 -4.35
C LEU A 158 -4.94 -14.64 -4.55
N ILE A 159 -5.15 -13.45 -3.99
CA ILE A 159 -6.43 -12.75 -4.09
C ILE A 159 -6.66 -12.22 -5.50
N ARG A 160 -5.63 -11.71 -6.19
CA ARG A 160 -5.72 -11.35 -7.62
C ARG A 160 -6.06 -12.54 -8.48
N ARG A 161 -5.46 -13.71 -8.25
CA ARG A 161 -5.81 -14.93 -8.99
C ARG A 161 -7.28 -15.33 -8.81
N ARG A 162 -7.89 -15.00 -7.67
CA ARG A 162 -9.31 -15.26 -7.39
C ARG A 162 -10.25 -14.13 -7.85
N MET A 163 -9.73 -12.98 -8.27
CA MET A 163 -10.51 -11.86 -8.81
C MET A 163 -10.30 -11.81 -10.32
N SER A 164 -11.28 -12.31 -11.08
CA SER A 164 -11.25 -12.39 -12.55
C SER A 164 -11.04 -11.00 -13.20
N PRO A 165 -10.39 -10.91 -14.39
CA PRO A 165 -10.25 -9.65 -15.11
C PRO A 165 -11.63 -9.07 -15.42
N SER A 166 -11.81 -7.81 -15.05
CA SER A 166 -12.91 -6.91 -15.43
C SER A 166 -13.71 -7.37 -16.65
N GLN A 167 -14.92 -7.89 -16.45
CA GLN A 167 -15.92 -7.74 -17.50
C GLN A 167 -16.28 -6.25 -17.58
N PRO A 168 -16.07 -5.58 -18.73
CA PRO A 168 -16.52 -4.21 -18.89
C PRO A 168 -18.03 -4.18 -18.67
N ALA A 169 -18.49 -3.24 -17.84
CA ALA A 169 -19.90 -3.07 -17.54
C ALA A 169 -20.70 -3.05 -18.86
N LYS A 170 -21.48 -4.10 -19.12
CA LYS A 170 -22.45 -4.10 -20.22
C LYS A 170 -23.36 -2.90 -20.01
N ASN A 171 -23.45 -2.06 -21.05
CA ASN A 171 -24.32 -0.91 -21.16
C ASN A 171 -25.67 -1.16 -20.48
N VAL A 172 -25.92 -0.47 -19.37
CA VAL A 172 -27.28 -0.28 -18.86
C VAL A 172 -27.86 0.80 -19.76
N LYS A 173 -28.64 0.34 -20.75
CA LYS A 173 -29.57 1.19 -21.52
C LYS A 173 -30.63 1.76 -20.59
#